data_AF-A0AAV0XDH0-F1
#
_entry.id   AF-A0AAV0XDH0-F1
#
_cell.length_a   1.000
_cell.length_b   1.000
_cell.length_c   1.000
_cell.angle_alpha   90.00
_cell.angle_beta   90.00
_cell.angle_gamma   90.00
#
_symmetry.space_group_name_H-M   'P 1'
#
loop_
_entity.id
_entity.type
_entity.pdbx_description
1 polymer ?
#
loop_
_entity_poly.entity_id
_entity_poly.type
_entity_poly.pdbx_seq_one_letter_code
_entity_poly.pdbx_strand_id
1 'polypeptide(L)'
;MRFQNSLFLPTITETTFQVQIVNIPRGSKGNKILNLANDIHTKRSIIKINNDDNLCCPRAIIVALSPQTNNILDHELDSNKIKQLKMGRKIQKDLTLKLCNMLKEYNEEGFTLDDIQNVEKILDIQINIVCAESLNALIYKGDDKETKIYLYKNGNHFDVIKSMAGFYGSSYYCEKCNKTYKNKNEHECVKDKNVCKLCQRPEHSSSTKNKIYCQKCNRYCYNQECLDDHFFVCMYVRKCIDCNKICKRFTKLDDIHKCGFRECRNCQEEVKINEHQCYMQPRLAL
;
A
#
# COMPACT_ATOMS: atom_id res chain seq x y z
N MET A 1 -87.86 5.85 3.95
CA MET A 1 -86.81 4.84 3.72
C MET A 1 -85.48 5.45 4.10
N ARG A 2 -84.93 5.05 5.26
CA ARG A 2 -83.66 5.56 5.80
C ARG A 2 -82.55 4.57 5.43
N PHE A 3 -81.51 5.08 4.78
CA PHE A 3 -80.25 4.40 4.59
C PHE A 3 -79.55 4.22 5.94
N GLN A 4 -79.07 3.02 6.25
CA GLN A 4 -77.99 2.81 7.20
C GLN A 4 -76.84 2.10 6.49
N ASN A 5 -75.76 2.85 6.30
CA ASN A 5 -74.46 2.40 5.87
C ASN A 5 -73.86 1.50 6.96
N SER A 6 -73.58 0.23 6.66
CA SER A 6 -72.62 -0.55 7.42
C SER A 6 -71.22 -0.37 6.80
N LEU A 7 -70.39 0.39 7.51
CA LEU A 7 -68.95 0.49 7.28
C LEU A 7 -68.30 -0.85 7.63
N PHE A 8 -67.91 -1.63 6.62
CA PHE A 8 -66.93 -2.70 6.81
C PHE A 8 -65.53 -2.08 6.82
N LEU A 9 -65.01 -1.81 8.01
CA LEU A 9 -63.58 -1.57 8.22
C LEU A 9 -62.88 -2.94 8.24
N PRO A 10 -61.97 -3.25 7.29
CA PRO A 10 -61.18 -4.46 7.38
C PRO A 10 -60.26 -4.35 8.60
N THR A 11 -60.50 -5.24 9.56
CA THR A 11 -59.65 -5.43 10.72
C THR A 11 -58.32 -5.99 10.22
N ILE A 12 -57.22 -5.24 10.39
CA ILE A 12 -55.88 -5.73 10.04
C ILE A 12 -55.48 -6.74 11.13
N THR A 13 -56.03 -7.95 11.09
CA THR A 13 -55.80 -8.98 12.11
C THR A 13 -54.50 -9.76 11.88
N GLU A 14 -53.89 -9.65 10.71
CA GLU A 14 -52.63 -10.33 10.43
C GLU A 14 -51.69 -9.39 9.66
N THR A 15 -50.74 -8.81 10.41
CA THR A 15 -49.58 -8.15 9.82
C THR A 15 -48.41 -9.11 9.91
N THR A 16 -47.93 -9.58 8.76
CA THR A 16 -46.75 -10.45 8.70
C THR A 16 -45.51 -9.58 8.54
N PHE A 17 -44.63 -9.58 9.55
CA PHE A 17 -43.34 -8.88 9.46
C PHE A 17 -42.27 -9.84 8.92
N GLN A 18 -41.67 -9.49 7.79
CA GLN A 18 -40.45 -10.15 7.32
C GLN A 18 -39.24 -9.42 7.89
N VAL A 19 -38.60 -10.02 8.90
CA VAL A 19 -37.36 -9.50 9.49
C VAL A 19 -36.18 -10.22 8.84
N GLN A 20 -35.41 -9.50 8.04
CA GLN A 20 -34.16 -10.01 7.49
C GLN A 20 -32.98 -9.54 8.36
N ILE A 21 -32.39 -10.47 9.11
CA ILE A 21 -31.19 -10.19 9.91
C ILE A 21 -29.99 -10.36 8.99
N VAL A 22 -29.34 -9.24 8.66
CA VAL A 22 -28.11 -9.24 7.86
C VAL A 22 -26.93 -9.00 8.79
N ASN A 23 -25.96 -9.92 8.80
CA ASN A 23 -24.69 -9.65 9.48
C ASN A 23 -23.95 -8.57 8.71
N ILE A 24 -23.87 -7.37 9.29
CA ILE A 24 -23.01 -6.31 8.79
C ILE A 24 -21.56 -6.81 8.97
N PRO A 25 -20.77 -6.94 7.90
CA PRO A 25 -19.39 -7.41 8.02
C PRO A 25 -18.63 -6.47 8.97
N ARG A 26 -18.13 -7.02 10.09
CA ARG A 26 -17.25 -6.27 10.97
C ARG A 26 -16.01 -5.87 10.18
N GLY A 27 -15.65 -4.58 10.24
CA GLY A 27 -14.48 -4.06 9.55
C GLY A 27 -13.23 -4.87 9.87
N SER A 28 -12.51 -5.33 8.84
CA SER A 28 -11.31 -6.16 9.02
C SER A 28 -10.11 -5.33 9.46
N LYS A 29 -9.20 -5.93 10.22
CA LYS A 29 -7.85 -5.39 10.46
C LYS A 29 -7.10 -5.20 9.14
N GLY A 30 -6.26 -4.17 9.05
CA GLY A 30 -5.44 -3.93 7.86
C GLY A 30 -4.49 -5.10 7.58
N ASN A 31 -4.46 -5.58 6.34
CA ASN A 31 -3.51 -6.64 5.92
C ASN A 31 -2.18 -6.04 5.49
N LYS A 32 -1.08 -6.77 5.61
CA LYS A 32 0.17 -6.43 4.90
C LYS A 32 0.00 -6.62 3.39
N ILE A 33 0.76 -5.89 2.59
CA ILE A 33 0.91 -6.19 1.15
C ILE A 33 1.71 -7.47 1.04
N LEU A 34 1.06 -8.55 0.62
CA LEU A 34 1.61 -9.90 0.49
C LEU A 34 1.70 -10.33 -0.99
N ASN A 35 0.76 -9.88 -1.82
CA ASN A 35 0.77 -10.08 -3.27
C ASN A 35 0.62 -8.73 -3.96
N LEU A 36 1.72 -8.21 -4.50
CA LEU A 36 1.76 -6.92 -5.16
C LEU A 36 0.70 -6.74 -6.26
N ALA A 37 0.56 -7.74 -7.13
CA ALA A 37 -0.31 -7.69 -8.30
C ALA A 37 -1.79 -7.58 -7.94
N ASN A 38 -2.20 -8.14 -6.80
CA ASN A 38 -3.59 -8.10 -6.35
C ASN A 38 -3.84 -7.04 -5.26
N ASP A 39 -2.86 -6.84 -4.37
CA ASP A 39 -3.01 -5.97 -3.21
C ASP A 39 -2.92 -4.49 -3.58
N ILE A 40 -2.14 -4.12 -4.61
CA ILE A 40 -2.11 -2.75 -5.14
C ILE A 40 -3.52 -2.28 -5.54
N HIS A 41 -4.36 -3.17 -6.09
CA HIS A 41 -5.71 -2.83 -6.55
C HIS A 41 -6.72 -2.71 -5.40
N THR A 42 -6.45 -3.33 -4.26
CA THR A 42 -7.38 -3.39 -3.12
C THR A 42 -6.92 -2.51 -1.94
N LYS A 43 -5.66 -2.08 -1.93
CA LYS A 43 -5.06 -1.23 -0.90
C LYS A 43 -5.54 0.22 -1.04
N ARG A 44 -6.50 0.59 -0.20
CA ARG A 44 -6.93 2.00 -0.04
C ARG A 44 -5.80 2.96 0.38
N SER A 45 -4.71 2.46 0.95
CA SER A 45 -3.53 3.25 1.35
C SER A 45 -2.64 3.66 0.19
N ILE A 46 -2.87 3.09 -1.00
CA ILE A 46 -2.16 3.44 -2.23
C ILE A 46 -3.12 4.23 -3.12
N ILE A 47 -2.64 5.34 -3.69
CA ILE A 47 -3.31 6.05 -4.78
C ILE A 47 -2.52 5.73 -6.03
N LYS A 48 -3.18 5.03 -6.96
CA LYS A 48 -2.55 4.66 -8.22
C LYS A 48 -2.37 5.87 -9.13
N ILE A 49 -1.21 5.98 -9.73
CA ILE A 49 -0.98 6.90 -10.83
C ILE A 49 -1.18 6.12 -12.12
N ASN A 50 -2.11 6.60 -12.94
CA ASN A 50 -2.32 6.07 -14.28
C ASN A 50 -1.93 7.18 -15.25
N ASN A 51 -0.99 6.88 -16.13
CA ASN A 51 -0.46 7.83 -17.10
C ASN A 51 0.15 7.05 -18.28
N ASP A 52 0.16 7.69 -19.46
CA ASP A 52 0.70 7.10 -20.69
C ASP A 52 2.09 7.66 -21.04
N ASP A 53 2.63 8.56 -20.21
CA ASP A 53 3.96 9.15 -20.34
C ASP A 53 4.95 8.56 -19.32
N ASN A 54 6.23 8.93 -19.40
CA ASN A 54 7.25 8.47 -18.44
C ASN A 54 7.28 9.29 -17.13
N LEU A 55 6.24 10.09 -16.87
CA LEU A 55 6.19 11.06 -15.77
C LEU A 55 5.45 10.54 -14.53
N CYS A 56 5.37 9.22 -14.33
CA CYS A 56 4.66 8.63 -13.19
C CYS A 56 5.22 9.13 -11.84
N CYS A 57 6.55 9.31 -11.73
CA CYS A 57 7.20 9.80 -10.50
C CYS A 57 6.81 11.25 -10.14
N PRO A 58 7.01 12.26 -11.01
CA PRO A 58 6.58 13.63 -10.70
C PRO A 58 5.06 13.75 -10.53
N ARG A 59 4.27 12.95 -11.26
CA ARG A 59 2.80 12.85 -11.03
C ARG A 59 2.49 12.36 -9.62
N ALA A 60 3.17 11.32 -9.16
CA ALA A 60 3.01 10.79 -7.81
C ALA A 60 3.39 11.84 -6.76
N ILE A 61 4.48 12.59 -6.98
CA ILE A 61 4.91 13.69 -6.09
C ILE A 61 3.80 14.75 -5.95
N ILE A 62 3.27 15.26 -7.06
CA ILE A 62 2.19 16.27 -7.05
C ILE A 62 0.93 15.73 -6.32
N VAL A 63 0.54 14.48 -6.58
CA VAL A 63 -0.61 13.87 -5.91
C VAL A 63 -0.35 13.68 -4.41
N ALA A 64 0.86 13.33 -4.01
CA ALA A 64 1.24 13.11 -2.61
C ALA A 64 1.31 14.41 -1.79
N LEU A 65 1.57 15.55 -2.44
CA LEU A 65 1.56 16.88 -1.84
C LEU A 65 0.14 17.45 -1.66
N SER A 66 -0.82 17.05 -2.52
CA SER A 66 -2.19 17.58 -2.48
C SER A 66 -2.95 17.51 -1.15
N PRO A 67 -2.74 16.55 -0.24
CA PRO A 67 -3.37 16.57 1.08
C PRO A 67 -2.58 17.36 2.13
N GLN A 68 -1.36 17.84 1.84
CA GLN A 68 -0.49 18.50 2.82
C GLN A 68 -0.53 20.03 2.71
N THR A 69 -0.93 20.56 1.56
CA THR A 69 -0.98 22.00 1.31
C THR A 69 -2.17 22.34 0.41
N ASN A 70 -2.73 23.53 0.63
CA ASN A 70 -3.78 24.10 -0.22
C ASN A 70 -3.19 24.85 -1.42
N ASN A 71 -1.87 24.90 -1.58
CA ASN A 71 -1.19 25.50 -2.72
C ASN A 71 -0.01 24.63 -3.16
N ILE A 72 0.04 24.28 -4.44
CA ILE A 72 1.18 23.59 -5.06
C ILE A 72 1.61 24.40 -6.27
N LEU A 73 2.88 24.82 -6.30
CA LEU A 73 3.47 25.53 -7.46
C LEU A 73 2.62 26.73 -7.90
N ASP A 74 2.30 27.59 -6.93
CA ASP A 74 1.46 28.79 -7.07
C ASP A 74 0.03 28.50 -7.56
N HIS A 75 -0.44 27.27 -7.40
CA HIS A 75 -1.79 26.87 -7.77
C HIS A 75 -2.59 26.49 -6.53
N GLU A 76 -3.59 27.31 -6.21
CA GLU A 76 -4.53 27.01 -5.13
C GLU A 76 -5.37 25.76 -5.44
N LEU A 77 -5.48 24.90 -4.43
CA LEU A 77 -6.17 23.62 -4.46
C LEU A 77 -7.35 23.66 -3.50
N ASP A 78 -8.54 23.58 -4.08
CA ASP A 78 -9.77 23.27 -3.35
C ASP A 78 -10.01 21.75 -3.35
N SER A 79 -11.02 21.32 -2.58
CA SER A 79 -11.41 19.90 -2.47
C SER A 79 -11.71 19.24 -3.83
N ASN A 80 -12.26 19.97 -4.79
CA ASN A 80 -12.58 19.45 -6.12
C ASN A 80 -11.31 19.27 -6.96
N LYS A 81 -10.41 20.24 -6.95
CA LYS A 81 -9.09 20.16 -7.59
C LYS A 81 -8.26 19.02 -7.02
N ILE A 82 -8.26 18.82 -5.70
CA ILE A 82 -7.60 17.68 -5.05
C ILE A 82 -8.18 16.35 -5.55
N LYS A 83 -9.50 16.26 -5.71
CA LYS A 83 -10.15 15.06 -6.28
C LYS A 83 -9.73 14.85 -7.74
N GLN A 84 -9.72 15.90 -8.55
CA GLN A 84 -9.29 15.87 -9.95
C GLN A 84 -7.82 15.45 -10.08
N LEU A 85 -6.94 15.93 -9.19
CA LEU A 85 -5.53 15.52 -9.11
C LEU A 85 -5.39 14.02 -8.88
N LYS A 86 -6.11 13.48 -7.89
CA LYS A 86 -6.10 12.04 -7.57
C LYS A 86 -6.67 11.17 -8.69
N MET A 87 -7.56 11.72 -9.52
CA MET A 87 -8.15 11.03 -10.67
C MET A 87 -7.30 11.11 -11.95
N GLY A 88 -6.14 11.78 -11.93
CA GLY A 88 -5.30 11.93 -13.12
C GLY A 88 -5.88 12.87 -14.18
N ARG A 89 -6.70 13.85 -13.79
CA ARG A 89 -7.25 14.85 -14.72
C ARG A 89 -6.18 15.85 -15.18
N LYS A 90 -6.55 16.73 -16.12
CA LYS A 90 -5.64 17.71 -16.75
C LYS A 90 -4.76 18.48 -15.75
N ILE A 91 -5.34 18.93 -14.63
CA ILE A 91 -4.61 19.63 -13.56
C ILE A 91 -3.38 18.85 -13.03
N GLN A 92 -3.45 17.51 -12.99
CA GLN A 92 -2.31 16.68 -12.60
C GLN A 92 -1.18 16.81 -13.62
N LYS A 93 -1.50 16.72 -14.91
CA LYS A 93 -0.51 16.88 -15.99
C LYS A 93 0.08 18.28 -15.99
N ASP A 94 -0.75 19.31 -15.86
CA ASP A 94 -0.30 20.71 -15.89
C ASP A 94 0.66 21.03 -14.74
N LEU A 95 0.34 20.61 -13.51
CA LEU A 95 1.24 20.80 -12.36
C LEU A 95 2.51 19.93 -12.44
N THR A 96 2.40 18.72 -13.00
CA THR A 96 3.56 17.86 -13.24
C THR A 96 4.53 18.51 -14.21
N LEU A 97 4.04 19.07 -15.31
CA LEU A 97 4.87 19.77 -16.29
C LEU A 97 5.50 21.03 -15.69
N LYS A 98 4.76 21.79 -14.87
CA LYS A 98 5.34 22.91 -14.12
C LYS A 98 6.49 22.46 -13.22
N LEU A 99 6.32 21.37 -12.47
CA LEU A 99 7.40 20.81 -11.64
C LEU A 99 8.61 20.43 -12.49
N CYS A 100 8.38 19.74 -13.61
CA CYS A 100 9.46 19.31 -14.50
C CYS A 100 10.20 20.51 -15.12
N ASN A 101 9.49 21.59 -15.48
CA ASN A 101 10.11 22.80 -16.01
C ASN A 101 10.96 23.57 -14.97
N MET A 102 10.73 23.35 -13.68
CA MET A 102 11.58 23.90 -12.62
C MET A 102 12.88 23.11 -12.47
N LEU A 103 12.91 21.85 -12.93
CA LEU A 103 14.14 21.08 -13.03
C LEU A 103 14.91 21.61 -14.26
N LYS A 104 16.19 21.95 -14.07
CA LYS A 104 17.05 22.42 -15.18
C LYS A 104 17.16 21.36 -16.27
N GLU A 105 17.39 20.12 -15.84
CA GLU A 105 17.46 18.92 -16.67
C GLU A 105 16.84 17.77 -15.84
N TYR A 106 16.15 16.86 -16.51
CA TYR A 106 15.68 15.61 -15.93
C TYR A 106 15.65 14.53 -17.01
N ASN A 107 15.64 13.27 -16.59
CA ASN A 107 15.60 12.17 -17.55
C ASN A 107 14.19 11.98 -18.13
N GLU A 108 14.06 12.16 -19.45
CA GLU A 108 12.81 12.00 -20.20
C GLU A 108 12.30 10.55 -20.26
N GLU A 109 13.17 9.56 -20.04
CA GLU A 109 12.80 8.14 -19.91
C GLU A 109 12.22 7.82 -18.51
N GLY A 110 12.29 8.77 -17.58
CA GLY A 110 11.71 8.67 -16.24
C GLY A 110 12.68 9.15 -15.16
N PHE A 111 12.12 9.65 -14.05
CA PHE A 111 12.92 10.25 -12.98
C PHE A 111 13.90 9.26 -12.36
N THR A 112 15.16 9.70 -12.32
CA THR A 112 16.26 9.08 -11.60
C THR A 112 16.25 9.49 -10.12
N LEU A 113 17.19 8.93 -9.35
CA LEU A 113 17.38 9.36 -7.97
C LEU A 113 17.85 10.82 -7.87
N ASP A 114 18.65 11.27 -8.83
CA ASP A 114 19.18 12.64 -8.84
C ASP A 114 18.05 13.64 -9.12
N ASP A 115 17.12 13.28 -10.01
CA ASP A 115 15.90 14.07 -10.26
C ASP A 115 15.05 14.21 -9.00
N ILE A 116 14.88 13.10 -8.26
CA ILE A 116 14.14 13.08 -6.99
C ILE A 116 14.82 14.00 -5.96
N GLN A 117 16.14 13.94 -5.82
CA GLN A 117 16.90 14.81 -4.93
C GLN A 117 16.81 16.30 -5.31
N ASN A 118 16.78 16.60 -6.61
CA ASN A 118 16.59 17.96 -7.08
C ASN A 118 15.18 18.48 -6.76
N VAL A 119 14.15 17.64 -6.91
CA VAL A 119 12.79 17.99 -6.46
C VAL A 119 12.73 18.26 -4.96
N GLU A 120 13.38 17.43 -4.13
CA GLU A 120 13.45 17.65 -2.67
C GLU A 120 14.01 19.02 -2.33
N LYS A 121 15.06 19.46 -3.02
CA LYS A 121 15.67 20.78 -2.83
C LYS A 121 14.77 21.92 -3.30
N ILE A 122 14.12 21.77 -4.46
CA ILE A 122 13.27 22.81 -5.05
C ILE A 122 12.00 23.03 -4.22
N LEU A 123 11.40 21.95 -3.73
CA LEU A 123 10.14 22.00 -2.98
C LEU A 123 10.32 22.07 -1.46
N ASP A 124 11.55 21.92 -0.98
CA ASP A 124 11.90 21.82 0.44
C ASP A 124 11.11 20.72 1.20
N ILE A 125 11.09 19.51 0.61
CA ILE A 125 10.34 18.35 1.13
C ILE A 125 11.23 17.13 1.32
N GLN A 126 10.74 16.16 2.09
CA GLN A 126 11.34 14.82 2.21
C GLN A 126 10.54 13.82 1.38
N ILE A 127 11.21 13.12 0.47
CA ILE A 127 10.67 12.03 -0.32
C ILE A 127 11.16 10.70 0.25
N ASN A 128 10.22 9.79 0.49
CA ASN A 128 10.47 8.45 0.99
C ASN A 128 10.00 7.42 -0.03
N ILE A 129 10.86 6.50 -0.47
CA ILE A 129 10.50 5.53 -1.51
C ILE A 129 10.50 4.12 -0.93
N VAL A 130 9.33 3.50 -0.96
CA VAL A 130 9.15 2.07 -0.68
C VAL A 130 9.16 1.31 -1.99
N CYS A 131 9.90 0.20 -2.08
CA CYS A 131 10.07 -0.54 -3.33
C CYS A 131 9.56 -1.98 -3.20
N ALA A 132 8.72 -2.38 -4.15
CA ALA A 132 8.11 -3.70 -4.18
C ALA A 132 9.14 -4.83 -4.34
N GLU A 133 10.13 -4.67 -5.22
CA GLU A 133 11.22 -5.63 -5.46
C GLU A 133 12.11 -5.80 -4.24
N SER A 134 12.17 -4.77 -3.39
CA SER A 134 12.92 -4.76 -2.14
C SER A 134 12.05 -5.15 -0.95
N LEU A 135 11.01 -5.96 -1.18
CA LEU A 135 10.11 -6.49 -0.15
C LEU A 135 9.33 -5.41 0.60
N ASN A 136 8.92 -4.38 -0.12
CA ASN A 136 8.30 -3.19 0.46
C ASN A 136 9.18 -2.54 1.53
N ALA A 137 10.51 -2.65 1.39
CA ALA A 137 11.43 -1.88 2.20
C ALA A 137 11.45 -0.43 1.73
N LEU A 138 11.67 0.48 2.69
CA LEU A 138 12.07 1.85 2.43
C LEU A 138 13.50 1.82 1.87
N ILE A 139 13.64 2.06 0.56
CA ILE A 139 14.93 2.00 -0.15
C ILE A 139 15.59 3.36 -0.31
N TYR A 140 14.81 4.43 -0.14
CA TYR A 140 15.28 5.80 -0.15
C TYR A 140 14.54 6.58 0.92
N LYS A 141 15.29 7.42 1.63
CA LYS A 141 14.79 8.36 2.62
C LYS A 141 15.60 9.64 2.45
N GLY A 142 14.96 10.70 1.99
CA GLY A 142 15.57 12.03 1.94
C GLY A 142 15.86 12.58 3.33
N ASP A 143 16.43 13.77 3.37
CA ASP A 143 16.70 14.48 4.61
C ASP A 143 15.40 14.81 5.36
N ASP A 144 15.47 14.91 6.69
CA ASP A 144 14.27 15.21 7.49
C ASP A 144 13.77 16.62 7.20
N LYS A 145 12.51 16.71 6.77
CA LYS A 145 11.80 17.96 6.45
C LYS A 145 10.41 17.93 7.07
N GLU A 146 9.79 19.10 7.20
CA GLU A 146 8.42 19.20 7.72
C GLU A 146 7.42 18.46 6.85
N THR A 147 7.44 18.73 5.54
CA THR A 147 6.60 18.08 4.54
C THR A 147 7.24 16.75 4.12
N LYS A 148 6.56 15.64 4.40
CA LYS A 148 7.05 14.28 4.11
C LYS A 148 6.09 13.54 3.18
N ILE A 149 6.56 13.09 2.03
CA ILE A 149 5.77 12.27 1.11
C ILE A 149 6.33 10.86 0.98
N TYR A 150 5.45 9.91 0.66
CA TYR A 150 5.80 8.51 0.53
C TYR A 150 5.34 7.98 -0.84
N LEU A 151 6.28 7.46 -1.61
CA LEU A 151 6.04 6.90 -2.93
C LEU A 151 6.24 5.38 -2.90
N TYR A 152 5.49 4.70 -3.75
CA TYR A 152 5.60 3.26 -3.94
C TYR A 152 6.14 2.94 -5.33
N LYS A 153 7.32 2.35 -5.40
CA LYS A 153 7.99 1.96 -6.65
C LYS A 153 7.72 0.48 -6.96
N ASN A 154 7.27 0.22 -8.19
CA ASN A 154 7.12 -1.11 -8.76
C ASN A 154 7.61 -1.08 -10.23
N GLY A 155 8.68 -1.79 -10.53
CA GLY A 155 9.42 -1.63 -11.78
C GLY A 155 9.88 -0.20 -11.92
N ASN A 156 9.58 0.45 -13.05
CA ASN A 156 9.84 1.87 -13.28
C ASN A 156 8.64 2.77 -12.92
N HIS A 157 7.55 2.19 -12.42
CA HIS A 157 6.33 2.91 -12.08
C HIS A 157 6.31 3.39 -10.63
N PHE A 158 5.68 4.55 -10.39
CA PHE A 158 5.51 5.13 -9.07
C PHE A 158 4.04 5.42 -8.76
N ASP A 159 3.59 4.94 -7.61
CA ASP A 159 2.31 5.25 -6.99
C ASP A 159 2.51 6.05 -5.69
N VAL A 160 1.42 6.56 -5.10
CA VAL A 160 1.47 7.30 -3.84
C VAL A 160 1.06 6.43 -2.67
N ILE A 161 1.85 6.45 -1.59
CA ILE A 161 1.46 5.87 -0.29
C ILE A 161 0.87 6.98 0.58
N LYS A 162 -0.44 7.02 0.70
CA LYS A 162 -1.12 8.05 1.52
C LYS A 162 -1.10 7.76 3.02
N SER A 163 -0.73 6.54 3.40
CA SER A 163 -0.63 6.12 4.81
C SER A 163 0.32 4.95 4.95
N MET A 164 1.46 5.17 5.61
CA MET A 164 2.46 4.13 5.87
C MET A 164 1.92 3.04 6.80
N ALA A 165 1.17 3.41 7.85
CA ALA A 165 0.49 2.45 8.71
C ALA A 165 -0.50 1.59 7.92
N GLY A 166 -1.33 2.21 7.08
CA GLY A 166 -2.28 1.52 6.22
C GLY A 166 -1.60 0.62 5.18
N PHE A 167 -0.48 1.07 4.62
CA PHE A 167 0.34 0.31 3.68
C PHE A 167 0.87 -0.98 4.31
N TYR A 168 1.50 -0.88 5.48
CA TYR A 168 2.00 -2.05 6.22
C TYR A 168 0.92 -2.82 6.99
N GLY A 169 -0.36 -2.41 6.93
CA GLY A 169 -1.44 -3.08 7.66
C GLY A 169 -1.25 -3.04 9.18
N SER A 170 -0.68 -1.96 9.71
CA SER A 170 -0.47 -1.75 11.14
C SER A 170 -1.40 -0.65 11.67
N SER A 171 -1.59 -0.62 12.98
CA SER A 171 -2.32 0.46 13.65
C SER A 171 -1.56 1.78 13.56
N TYR A 172 -0.24 1.73 13.76
CA TYR A 172 0.63 2.91 13.78
C TYR A 172 1.98 2.65 13.09
N TYR A 173 2.67 3.76 12.78
CA TYR A 173 3.98 3.82 12.13
C TYR A 173 4.79 4.99 12.74
N CYS A 174 6.02 4.74 13.21
CA CYS A 174 6.92 5.80 13.69
C CYS A 174 7.76 6.26 12.49
N GLU A 175 7.63 7.53 12.10
CA GLU A 175 8.41 8.11 11.00
C GLU A 175 9.89 8.31 11.37
N LYS A 176 10.18 8.42 12.68
CA LYS A 176 11.55 8.59 13.17
C LYS A 176 12.37 7.32 12.95
N CYS A 177 11.87 6.15 13.36
CA CYS A 177 12.58 4.86 13.24
C CYS A 177 12.08 3.95 12.09
N ASN A 178 11.08 4.38 11.32
CA ASN A 178 10.49 3.63 10.22
C ASN A 178 9.94 2.23 10.61
N LYS A 179 9.39 2.11 11.84
CA LYS A 179 8.81 0.86 12.35
C LYS A 179 7.31 0.97 12.57
N THR A 180 6.63 -0.15 12.38
CA THR A 180 5.21 -0.31 12.66
C THR A 180 4.98 -0.85 14.06
N TYR A 181 3.93 -0.38 14.73
CA TYR A 181 3.55 -0.85 16.07
C TYR A 181 2.03 -0.88 16.24
N LYS A 182 1.56 -1.62 17.24
CA LYS A 182 0.13 -1.90 17.47
C LYS A 182 -0.51 -0.91 18.45
N ASN A 183 0.18 -0.58 19.53
CA ASN A 183 -0.33 0.23 20.63
C ASN A 183 0.56 1.46 20.85
N LYS A 184 -0.05 2.63 21.07
CA LYS A 184 0.70 3.90 21.21
C LYS A 184 1.73 3.89 22.34
N ASN A 185 1.42 3.24 23.45
CA ASN A 185 2.22 3.28 24.67
C ASN A 185 3.34 2.22 24.70
N GLU A 186 3.35 1.29 23.75
CA GLU A 186 4.39 0.25 23.66
C GLU A 186 5.57 0.69 22.79
N HIS A 187 5.43 1.80 22.06
CA HIS A 187 6.45 2.24 21.14
C HIS A 187 7.34 3.31 21.74
N GLU A 188 8.50 2.87 22.22
CA GLU A 188 9.64 3.75 22.42
C GLU A 188 10.46 3.75 21.14
N CYS A 189 10.64 4.94 20.55
CA CYS A 189 11.38 5.12 19.31
C CYS A 189 12.88 5.10 19.69
N VAL A 190 13.39 3.92 20.05
CA VAL A 190 14.81 3.68 20.32
C VAL A 190 15.55 3.83 18.99
N LYS A 191 16.59 4.67 18.97
CA LYS A 191 17.58 4.68 17.88
C LYS A 191 18.33 3.35 17.93
N ASP A 192 17.70 2.28 17.46
CA ASP A 192 18.43 1.05 17.22
C ASP A 192 19.52 1.37 16.21
N LYS A 193 20.70 0.79 16.43
CA LYS A 193 21.70 0.65 15.38
C LYS A 193 20.94 0.17 14.13
N ASN A 194 20.98 0.93 13.04
CA ASN A 194 20.24 0.55 11.84
C ASN A 194 20.62 -0.90 11.51
N VAL A 195 19.62 -1.75 11.28
CA VAL A 195 19.82 -3.16 10.95
C VAL A 195 19.28 -3.45 9.56
N CYS A 196 20.03 -4.20 8.76
CA CYS A 196 19.63 -4.65 7.44
C CYS A 196 18.44 -5.61 7.56
N LYS A 197 17.31 -5.26 6.94
CA LYS A 197 16.08 -6.10 6.96
C LYS A 197 16.22 -7.42 6.18
N LEU A 198 17.28 -7.58 5.39
CA LEU A 198 17.50 -8.78 4.57
C LEU A 198 18.31 -9.86 5.29
N CYS A 199 19.37 -9.48 6.00
CA CYS A 199 20.25 -10.40 6.75
C CYS A 199 20.14 -10.26 8.28
N GLN A 200 19.42 -9.25 8.78
CA GLN A 200 19.26 -8.92 10.22
C GLN A 200 20.56 -8.56 10.95
N ARG A 201 21.60 -8.18 10.20
CA ARG A 201 22.86 -7.61 10.73
C ARG A 201 22.79 -6.08 10.80
N PRO A 202 23.80 -5.38 11.35
CA PRO A 202 23.90 -3.94 11.20
C PRO A 202 23.74 -3.49 9.73
N GLU A 203 23.27 -2.26 9.53
CA GLU A 203 22.99 -1.70 8.22
C GLU A 203 24.28 -1.62 7.40
N HIS A 204 24.22 -2.16 6.18
CA HIS A 204 25.32 -2.06 5.23
C HIS A 204 25.38 -0.65 4.67
N SER A 205 26.60 -0.13 4.44
CA SER A 205 26.79 1.17 3.79
C SER A 205 26.11 1.20 2.42
N SER A 206 25.28 2.20 2.17
CA SER A 206 24.48 2.41 0.94
C SER A 206 25.30 2.57 -0.36
N SER A 207 26.63 2.47 -0.30
CA SER A 207 27.58 2.72 -1.38
C SER A 207 27.66 1.61 -2.42
N THR A 208 27.17 0.40 -2.14
CA THR A 208 27.21 -0.72 -3.10
C THR A 208 25.82 -0.97 -3.69
N LYS A 209 25.55 -0.42 -4.88
CA LYS A 209 24.31 -0.63 -5.67
C LYS A 209 24.19 -2.04 -6.28
N ASN A 210 25.15 -2.93 -6.05
CA ASN A 210 25.23 -4.26 -6.67
C ASN A 210 24.39 -5.28 -5.89
N LYS A 211 23.06 -5.20 -6.06
CA LYS A 211 22.13 -6.19 -5.51
C LYS A 211 22.47 -7.59 -6.04
N ILE A 212 22.71 -8.55 -5.15
CA ILE A 212 23.11 -9.92 -5.53
C ILE A 212 21.92 -10.87 -5.37
N TYR A 213 21.63 -11.66 -6.41
CA TYR A 213 20.54 -12.61 -6.39
C TYR A 213 20.89 -13.88 -5.62
N CYS A 214 20.11 -14.21 -4.58
CA CYS A 214 20.23 -15.47 -3.86
C CYS A 214 19.35 -16.55 -4.51
N GLN A 215 19.98 -17.51 -5.18
CA GLN A 215 19.30 -18.63 -5.85
C GLN A 215 18.55 -19.55 -4.87
N LYS A 216 18.94 -19.58 -3.59
CA LYS A 216 18.27 -20.42 -2.59
C LYS A 216 16.88 -19.85 -2.29
N CYS A 217 16.80 -18.61 -1.82
CA CYS A 217 15.54 -18.03 -1.36
C CYS A 217 14.79 -17.20 -2.41
N ASN A 218 15.35 -17.05 -3.62
CA ASN A 218 14.83 -16.21 -4.70
C ASN A 218 14.68 -14.74 -4.31
N ARG A 219 15.58 -14.21 -3.47
CA ARG A 219 15.58 -12.81 -3.02
C ARG A 219 16.89 -12.13 -3.39
N TYR A 220 16.85 -10.82 -3.58
CA TYR A 220 18.05 -9.99 -3.78
C TYR A 220 18.60 -9.51 -2.44
N CYS A 221 19.89 -9.73 -2.21
CA CYS A 221 20.67 -9.18 -1.09
C CYS A 221 21.28 -7.83 -1.49
N TYR A 222 21.63 -6.98 -0.51
CA TYR A 222 22.14 -5.63 -0.81
C TYR A 222 23.50 -5.63 -1.51
N ASN A 223 24.40 -6.52 -1.09
CA ASN A 223 25.77 -6.69 -1.58
C ASN A 223 26.27 -8.10 -1.19
N GLN A 224 27.55 -8.38 -1.43
CA GLN A 224 28.16 -9.67 -1.11
C GLN A 224 28.15 -9.95 0.40
N GLU A 225 28.54 -8.97 1.21
CA GLU A 225 28.48 -9.07 2.68
C GLU A 225 27.07 -9.44 3.17
N CYS A 226 26.04 -8.76 2.66
CA CYS A 226 24.66 -9.05 2.96
C CYS A 226 24.26 -10.48 2.55
N LEU A 227 24.78 -11.02 1.44
CA LEU A 227 24.50 -12.38 0.98
C LEU A 227 25.17 -13.42 1.87
N ASP A 228 26.40 -13.15 2.30
CA ASP A 228 27.16 -14.04 3.19
C ASP A 228 26.48 -14.14 4.56
N ASP A 229 26.05 -12.99 5.10
CA ASP A 229 25.27 -12.92 6.35
C ASP A 229 23.80 -13.32 6.18
N HIS A 230 23.28 -13.42 4.95
CA HIS A 230 21.88 -13.76 4.69
C HIS A 230 21.53 -15.19 5.11
N PHE A 231 22.52 -16.06 5.36
CA PHE A 231 22.35 -17.49 5.59
C PHE A 231 21.21 -17.82 6.57
N PHE A 232 21.19 -17.20 7.76
CA PHE A 232 20.17 -17.47 8.78
C PHE A 232 18.77 -17.11 8.29
N VAL A 233 18.59 -15.95 7.67
CA VAL A 233 17.28 -15.53 7.13
C VAL A 233 16.87 -16.40 5.94
N CYS A 234 17.84 -16.80 5.10
CA CYS A 234 17.64 -17.65 3.93
C CYS A 234 17.06 -19.02 4.31
N MET A 235 17.43 -19.57 5.46
CA MET A 235 16.92 -20.87 5.92
C MET A 235 15.42 -20.84 6.19
N TYR A 236 14.90 -19.73 6.71
CA TYR A 236 13.51 -19.64 7.16
C TYR A 236 12.59 -18.90 6.20
N VAL A 237 13.11 -18.21 5.17
CA VAL A 237 12.32 -17.31 4.34
C VAL A 237 12.67 -17.47 2.86
N ARG A 238 11.66 -17.62 1.99
CA ARG A 238 11.80 -17.66 0.52
C ARG A 238 10.76 -16.81 -0.19
N LYS A 239 11.00 -16.46 -1.45
CA LYS A 239 10.05 -15.79 -2.35
C LYS A 239 9.39 -16.84 -3.28
N CYS A 240 8.04 -16.89 -3.36
CA CYS A 240 7.31 -17.68 -4.40
C CYS A 240 7.75 -17.09 -5.75
N ILE A 241 8.19 -17.92 -6.68
CA ILE A 241 8.56 -17.45 -8.02
C ILE A 241 7.28 -17.00 -8.76
N ASP A 242 6.15 -17.67 -8.51
CA ASP A 242 4.92 -17.44 -9.26
C ASP A 242 4.15 -16.18 -8.81
N CYS A 243 4.11 -15.87 -7.50
CA CYS A 243 3.39 -14.68 -6.99
C CYS A 243 4.26 -13.66 -6.28
N ASN A 244 5.58 -13.85 -6.24
CA ASN A 244 6.54 -12.96 -5.58
C ASN A 244 6.35 -12.78 -4.06
N LYS A 245 5.42 -13.51 -3.40
CA LYS A 245 5.18 -13.45 -1.96
C LYS A 245 6.36 -14.03 -1.17
N ILE A 246 6.68 -13.38 -0.06
CA ILE A 246 7.63 -13.92 0.93
C ILE A 246 6.93 -14.93 1.84
N CYS A 247 7.46 -16.14 1.87
CA CYS A 247 6.92 -17.31 2.54
C CYS A 247 7.94 -17.86 3.53
N LYS A 248 7.47 -18.37 4.66
CA LYS A 248 8.33 -19.11 5.57
C LYS A 248 8.69 -20.47 4.95
N ARG A 249 9.93 -20.91 5.14
CA ARG A 249 10.40 -22.26 4.82
C ARG A 249 10.10 -23.12 6.05
N PHE A 250 9.03 -23.91 5.96
CA PHE A 250 8.69 -25.04 6.81
C PHE A 250 8.75 -24.79 8.33
N THR A 251 7.59 -24.50 8.92
CA THR A 251 7.38 -24.64 10.38
C THR A 251 6.37 -25.74 10.72
N LYS A 252 5.41 -26.04 9.85
CA LYS A 252 4.45 -27.17 9.92
C LYS A 252 4.02 -27.59 8.51
N LEU A 253 3.51 -28.82 8.34
CA LEU A 253 3.05 -29.36 7.06
C LEU A 253 1.94 -28.50 6.41
N ASP A 254 1.17 -27.78 7.22
CA ASP A 254 0.06 -26.91 6.80
C ASP A 254 0.48 -25.49 6.36
N ASP A 255 1.76 -25.10 6.51
CA ASP A 255 2.27 -23.76 6.16
C ASP A 255 2.77 -23.66 4.69
N ILE A 256 2.46 -24.66 3.85
CA ILE A 256 2.90 -24.65 2.45
C ILE A 256 2.16 -23.54 1.71
N HIS A 257 2.92 -22.53 1.27
CA HIS A 257 2.36 -21.46 0.47
C HIS A 257 1.76 -22.01 -0.83
N LYS A 258 0.43 -21.89 -0.95
CA LYS A 258 -0.31 -22.10 -2.20
C LYS A 258 -0.55 -20.75 -2.88
N CYS A 259 0.15 -20.54 -3.99
CA CYS A 259 0.09 -19.31 -4.78
C CYS A 259 -1.39 -19.14 -5.28
N GLY A 260 -2.05 -18.00 -4.98
CA GLY A 260 -3.45 -17.71 -5.35
C GLY A 260 -4.56 -18.14 -4.37
N PHE A 261 -4.22 -18.89 -3.31
CA PHE A 261 -5.18 -19.33 -2.28
C PHE A 261 -5.11 -18.45 -1.03
N ARG A 262 -6.26 -18.23 -0.40
CA ARG A 262 -6.38 -17.66 0.95
C ARG A 262 -7.69 -18.11 1.58
N GLU A 263 -7.77 -18.02 2.90
CA GLU A 263 -9.03 -18.16 3.62
C GLU A 263 -10.03 -17.07 3.17
N CYS A 264 -11.21 -17.50 2.74
CA CYS A 264 -12.32 -16.61 2.43
C CYS A 264 -12.86 -16.02 3.73
N ARG A 265 -13.02 -14.71 3.76
CA ARG A 265 -13.51 -14.01 4.95
C ARG A 265 -14.99 -14.22 5.23
N ASN A 266 -15.73 -14.73 4.25
CA ASN A 266 -17.17 -14.89 4.35
C ASN A 266 -17.54 -16.33 4.72
N CYS A 267 -16.95 -17.34 4.07
CA CYS A 267 -17.18 -18.75 4.40
C CYS A 267 -16.10 -19.40 5.28
N GLN A 268 -14.98 -18.72 5.56
CA GLN A 268 -13.84 -19.23 6.35
C GLN A 268 -13.13 -20.45 5.75
N GLU A 269 -13.40 -20.76 4.48
CA GLU A 269 -12.74 -21.85 3.76
C GLU A 269 -11.49 -21.36 3.01
N GLU A 270 -10.46 -22.22 2.89
CA GLU A 270 -9.31 -21.95 2.03
C GLU A 270 -9.72 -22.06 0.55
N VAL A 271 -9.67 -20.95 -0.17
CA VAL A 271 -10.20 -20.87 -1.54
C VAL A 271 -9.23 -20.16 -2.48
N LYS A 272 -9.31 -20.50 -3.77
CA LYS A 272 -8.60 -19.79 -4.82
C LYS A 272 -9.29 -18.48 -5.11
N ILE A 273 -8.64 -17.37 -4.81
CA ILE A 273 -9.38 -16.12 -4.62
C ILE A 273 -9.94 -15.51 -5.91
N ASN A 274 -9.30 -15.81 -7.04
CA ASN A 274 -9.72 -15.29 -8.35
C ASN A 274 -10.92 -16.07 -8.92
N GLU A 275 -11.21 -17.25 -8.37
CA GLU A 275 -12.31 -18.13 -8.81
C GLU A 275 -13.40 -18.23 -7.74
N HIS A 276 -13.14 -17.72 -6.54
CA HIS A 276 -14.05 -17.88 -5.43
C HIS A 276 -15.25 -16.92 -5.52
N GLN A 277 -16.40 -17.49 -5.82
CA GLN A 277 -17.67 -16.80 -5.91
C GLN A 277 -18.46 -16.93 -4.60
N CYS A 278 -18.00 -16.23 -3.55
CA CYS A 278 -18.73 -16.10 -2.29
C CYS A 278 -19.82 -15.04 -2.39
N TYR A 279 -20.87 -15.32 -3.16
CA TYR A 279 -22.08 -14.53 -3.11
C TYR A 279 -22.79 -14.84 -1.78
N MET A 280 -23.22 -13.79 -1.06
CA MET A 280 -23.83 -13.86 0.28
C MET A 280 -24.79 -15.04 0.42
N GLN A 281 -24.35 -16.14 1.05
CA GLN A 281 -25.22 -17.30 1.24
C GLN A 281 -26.09 -17.11 2.49
N PRO A 282 -27.41 -17.34 2.41
CA PRO A 282 -28.26 -17.42 3.59
C PRO A 282 -27.88 -18.65 4.40
N ARG A 283 -27.87 -18.52 5.73
CA ARG A 283 -27.53 -19.62 6.63
C ARG A 283 -28.60 -20.71 6.50
N LEU A 284 -28.22 -21.94 6.15
CA LEU A 284 -29.09 -23.10 6.38
C LEU A 284 -29.30 -23.22 7.88
N ALA A 285 -30.57 -23.18 8.29
CA ALA A 285 -30.96 -23.39 9.68
C ALA A 285 -30.56 -24.81 10.10
N LEU A 286 -29.76 -24.91 11.17
CA LEU A 286 -29.65 -26.10 12.00
C LEU A 286 -30.56 -25.90 13.22
#